data_AF-A0A442S3T7-F1
#
_entry.id   AF-A0A442S3T7-F1
#
_cell.length_a   1.000
_cell.length_b   1.000
_cell.length_c   1.000
_cell.angle_alpha   90.00
_cell.angle_beta   90.00
_cell.angle_gamma   90.00
#
_symmetry.space_group_name_H-M   'P 1'
#
loop_
_entity.id
_entity.type
_entity.pdbx_description
1 polymer ?
#
loop_
_entity_poly.entity_id
_entity_poly.type
_entity_poly.pdbx_seq_one_letter_code
_entity_poly.pdbx_strand_id
1 'polypeptide(L)'
;EVADDLRIRTPYSKTALRELHGIPWASWDDELRAWRVPFRSYGELRRRWPAIEEAARRNEPEERKRRREAERDSEAQRTTRLRYAERRRHRYPLPAEDLPPMGRPVATEQYGVVVFTDVSGEVVEPPVLAAFNPHAMRADFDYVWGTWRSATLTELIKTWPARH
;
A
#
# COMPACT_ATOMS: atom_id res chain seq x y z
N GLU A 1 29.63 -9.24 -38.23
CA GLU A 1 28.55 -8.25 -38.39
C GLU A 1 28.60 -7.26 -37.24
N VAL A 2 28.63 -5.96 -37.54
CA VAL A 2 28.37 -4.93 -36.53
C VAL A 2 26.85 -4.87 -36.43
N ALA A 3 26.28 -5.19 -35.27
CA ALA A 3 24.84 -5.10 -35.07
C ALA A 3 24.39 -3.64 -35.25
N ASP A 4 23.31 -3.38 -35.98
CA ASP A 4 22.79 -2.03 -36.29
C ASP A 4 22.13 -1.30 -35.10
N ASP A 5 22.25 -1.86 -33.89
CA ASP A 5 21.61 -1.38 -32.68
C ASP A 5 22.51 -1.38 -31.44
N LEU A 6 22.13 -0.52 -30.48
CA LEU A 6 22.66 -0.49 -29.13
C LEU A 6 21.71 -1.25 -28.21
N ARG A 7 22.29 -2.04 -27.29
CA ARG A 7 21.56 -2.85 -26.32
C ARG A 7 21.73 -2.27 -24.92
N ILE A 8 20.62 -1.95 -24.28
CA ILE A 8 20.61 -1.32 -22.95
C ILE A 8 19.93 -2.27 -21.96
N ARG A 9 20.64 -2.60 -20.89
CA ARG A 9 20.10 -3.34 -19.74
C ARG A 9 20.06 -2.41 -18.53
N THR A 10 18.90 -2.23 -17.93
CA THR A 10 18.73 -1.43 -16.72
C THR A 10 17.88 -2.19 -15.69
N PRO A 11 18.13 -2.01 -14.38
CA PRO A 11 17.19 -2.43 -13.35
C PRO A 11 15.82 -1.77 -13.57
N TYR A 12 14.74 -2.46 -13.16
CA TYR A 12 13.39 -1.93 -13.33
C TYR A 12 13.22 -0.60 -12.58
N SER A 13 12.95 0.46 -13.34
CA SER A 13 12.65 1.80 -12.83
C SER A 13 11.62 2.45 -13.74
N LYS A 14 10.49 2.91 -13.20
CA LYS A 14 9.46 3.61 -13.98
C LYS A 14 10.04 4.83 -14.71
N THR A 15 11.00 5.53 -14.10
CA THR A 15 11.67 6.66 -14.71
C THR A 15 12.57 6.23 -15.86
N ALA A 16 13.41 5.20 -15.67
CA ALA A 16 14.28 4.71 -16.74
C ALA A 16 13.47 4.17 -17.92
N LEU A 17 12.38 3.44 -17.65
CA LEU A 17 11.46 2.95 -18.68
C LEU A 17 10.79 4.09 -19.45
N ARG A 18 10.31 5.12 -18.74
CA ARG A 18 9.72 6.29 -19.40
C ARG A 18 10.70 6.99 -20.34
N GLU A 19 11.95 7.14 -19.92
CA GLU A 19 12.98 7.73 -20.78
C GLU A 19 13.29 6.86 -21.99
N LEU A 20 13.39 5.53 -21.81
CA LEU A 20 13.64 4.58 -22.90
C LEU A 20 12.47 4.52 -23.90
N HIS A 21 11.22 4.56 -23.43
CA HIS A 21 10.05 4.68 -24.30
C HIS A 21 10.00 6.01 -25.07
N GLY A 22 10.62 7.06 -24.53
CA GLY A 22 10.72 8.36 -25.20
C GLY A 22 11.73 8.41 -26.34
N ILE A 23 12.58 7.38 -26.49
CA ILE A 23 13.55 7.28 -27.57
C ILE A 23 12.84 6.72 -28.82
N PRO A 24 12.84 7.45 -29.95
CA PRO A 24 12.25 6.96 -31.19
C PRO A 24 12.84 5.61 -31.63
N TRP A 25 11.99 4.70 -32.09
CA TRP A 25 12.36 3.35 -32.56
C TRP A 25 13.03 2.45 -31.50
N ALA A 26 13.11 2.87 -30.24
CA ALA A 26 13.53 1.99 -29.17
C ALA A 26 12.45 0.96 -28.89
N SER A 27 12.85 -0.29 -28.72
CA SER A 27 11.95 -1.39 -28.41
C SER A 27 12.55 -2.32 -27.38
N TRP A 28 11.71 -2.95 -26.58
CA TRP A 28 12.12 -4.02 -25.69
C TRP A 28 12.26 -5.33 -26.49
N ASP A 29 13.35 -6.03 -26.27
CA ASP A 29 13.61 -7.38 -26.79
C ASP A 29 13.48 -8.37 -25.63
N ASP A 30 12.43 -9.19 -25.66
CA ASP A 30 12.14 -10.19 -24.63
C ASP A 30 13.16 -11.32 -24.58
N GLU A 31 13.72 -11.73 -25.73
CA GLU A 31 14.72 -12.80 -25.81
C GLU A 31 16.04 -12.35 -25.18
N LEU A 32 16.49 -11.15 -25.56
CA LEU A 32 17.71 -10.57 -25.02
C LEU A 32 17.53 -9.98 -23.64
N ARG A 33 16.28 -9.75 -23.19
CA ARG A 33 15.94 -9.01 -21.98
C ARG A 33 16.67 -7.66 -21.92
N ALA A 34 16.61 -6.93 -23.02
CA ALA A 34 17.30 -5.65 -23.19
C ALA A 34 16.50 -4.73 -24.11
N TRP A 35 16.71 -3.43 -23.96
CA TRP A 35 16.21 -2.44 -24.91
C TRP A 35 17.13 -2.41 -26.14
N ARG A 36 16.55 -2.54 -27.33
CA ARG A 36 17.21 -2.29 -28.61
C ARG A 36 16.96 -0.85 -29.02
N VAL A 37 18.03 -0.11 -29.24
CA VAL A 37 18.01 1.28 -29.71
C VAL A 37 18.81 1.37 -31.00
N PRO A 38 18.16 1.57 -32.16
CA PRO A 38 18.84 1.73 -33.43
C PRO A 38 19.87 2.87 -33.41
N PHE A 39 21.01 2.75 -34.10
CA PHE A 39 22.05 3.80 -34.11
C PHE A 39 21.55 5.18 -34.53
N ARG A 40 20.54 5.26 -35.40
CA ARG A 40 19.88 6.52 -35.77
C ARG A 40 19.30 7.30 -34.58
N SER A 41 18.97 6.59 -33.50
CA SER A 41 18.43 7.15 -32.25
C SER A 41 19.51 7.42 -31.22
N TYR A 42 20.79 7.22 -31.55
CA TYR A 42 21.91 7.42 -30.64
C TYR A 42 21.96 8.84 -30.07
N GLY A 43 21.67 9.86 -30.90
CA GLY A 43 21.64 11.25 -30.44
C GLY A 43 20.61 11.50 -29.33
N GLU A 44 19.42 10.90 -29.46
CA GLU A 44 18.35 11.02 -28.46
C GLU A 44 18.67 10.18 -27.21
N LEU A 45 19.19 8.97 -27.41
CA LEU A 45 19.67 8.12 -26.32
C LEU A 45 20.72 8.86 -25.48
N ARG A 46 21.72 9.48 -26.13
CA ARG A 46 22.78 10.23 -25.44
C ARG A 46 22.23 11.43 -24.66
N ARG A 47 21.19 12.10 -25.15
CA ARG A 47 20.52 13.20 -24.43
C ARG A 47 19.81 12.72 -23.17
N ARG A 48 19.15 11.56 -23.23
CA ARG A 48 18.38 10.98 -22.11
C ARG A 48 19.21 10.11 -21.17
N TRP A 49 20.41 9.72 -21.58
CA TRP A 49 21.28 8.81 -20.84
C TRP A 49 21.52 9.23 -19.38
N PRO A 50 21.78 10.51 -19.05
CA PRO A 50 22.00 10.91 -17.65
C PRO A 50 20.78 10.61 -16.76
N ALA A 51 19.56 10.83 -17.26
CA ALA A 51 18.34 10.54 -16.52
C ALA A 51 18.09 9.03 -16.37
N ILE A 52 18.42 8.24 -17.41
CA ILE A 52 18.35 6.77 -17.38
C ILE A 52 19.35 6.21 -16.36
N GLU A 53 20.60 6.68 -16.38
CA GLU A 53 21.67 6.26 -15.49
C GLU A 53 21.38 6.62 -14.04
N GLU A 54 20.94 7.85 -13.78
CA GLU A 54 20.58 8.27 -12.43
C GLU A 54 19.38 7.48 -11.89
N ALA A 55 18.37 7.23 -12.73
CA ALA A 55 17.23 6.40 -12.39
C ALA A 55 17.61 4.93 -12.16
N ALA A 56 18.57 4.40 -12.91
CA ALA A 56 19.12 3.06 -12.73
C ALA A 56 19.86 2.97 -11.39
N ARG A 57 20.79 3.89 -11.11
CA ARG A 57 21.54 3.97 -9.86
C ARG A 57 20.63 4.07 -8.64
N ARG A 58 19.60 4.93 -8.69
CA ARG A 58 18.61 5.06 -7.60
C ARG A 58 17.78 3.78 -7.36
N ASN A 59 17.69 2.89 -8.35
CA ASN A 59 16.93 1.64 -8.27
C ASN A 59 17.83 0.40 -8.17
N GLU A 60 19.15 0.57 -8.05
CA GLU A 60 20.03 -0.54 -7.75
C GLU A 60 19.57 -1.22 -6.45
N PRO A 61 19.58 -2.57 -6.42
CA PRO A 61 19.14 -3.33 -5.24
C PRO A 61 19.79 -2.87 -3.94
N GLU A 62 21.07 -2.50 -3.99
CA GLU A 62 21.84 -2.01 -2.85
C GLU A 62 21.39 -0.62 -2.38
N GLU A 63 21.08 0.31 -3.29
CA GLU A 63 20.52 1.62 -2.91
C GLU A 63 19.08 1.51 -2.36
N ARG A 64 18.30 0.58 -2.91
CA ARG A 64 16.97 0.28 -2.36
C ARG A 64 17.06 -0.32 -0.96
N LYS A 65 18.06 -1.16 -0.71
CA LYS A 65 18.35 -1.73 0.61
C LYS A 65 18.82 -0.65 1.58
N ARG A 66 19.80 0.17 1.19
CA ARG A 66 20.29 1.32 1.99
C ARG A 66 19.16 2.29 2.37
N ARG A 67 18.25 2.60 1.44
CA ARG A 67 17.10 3.46 1.75
C ARG A 67 16.13 2.81 2.73
N ARG A 68 15.81 1.52 2.55
CA ARG A 68 14.97 0.77 3.50
C ARG A 68 15.59 0.69 4.88
N GLU A 69 16.91 0.56 4.96
CA GLU A 69 17.67 0.54 6.22
C GLU A 69 17.70 1.92 6.88
N ALA A 70 17.91 2.99 6.12
CA ALA A 70 17.85 4.36 6.64
C ALA A 70 16.44 4.76 7.11
N GLU A 71 15.39 4.32 6.40
CA GLU A 71 13.99 4.56 6.76
C GLU A 71 13.51 3.63 7.88
N ARG A 72 14.28 2.58 8.23
CA ARG A 72 13.91 1.56 9.23
C ARG A 72 13.64 2.15 10.61
N ASP A 73 14.40 3.17 10.98
CA ASP A 73 14.28 3.84 12.26
C ASP A 73 13.47 5.14 12.21
N SER A 74 12.85 5.43 11.07
CA SER A 74 11.97 6.59 10.98
C SER A 74 10.75 6.44 11.89
N GLU A 75 10.36 7.55 12.52
CA GLU A 75 9.15 7.63 13.35
C GLU A 75 7.89 7.26 12.54
N ALA A 76 7.85 7.62 11.26
CA ALA A 76 6.78 7.23 10.33
C ALA A 76 6.69 5.70 10.16
N GLN A 77 7.81 4.98 10.11
CA GLN A 77 7.79 3.53 10.04
C GLN A 77 7.35 2.91 11.37
N ARG A 78 7.81 3.47 12.51
CA ARG A 78 7.40 3.02 13.85
C ARG A 78 5.89 3.16 14.05
N THR A 79 5.32 4.31 13.73
CA THR A 79 3.86 4.57 13.79
C THR A 79 3.07 3.67 12.85
N THR A 80 3.56 3.44 11.63
CA THR A 80 2.94 2.48 10.68
C THR A 80 2.93 1.06 11.25
N ARG A 81 4.05 0.63 11.84
CA ARG A 81 4.16 -0.70 12.45
C ARG A 81 3.21 -0.87 13.64
N LEU A 82 3.08 0.14 14.49
CA LEU A 82 2.11 0.15 15.60
C LEU A 82 0.67 0.06 15.09
N ARG A 83 0.29 0.87 14.09
CA ARG A 83 -1.05 0.81 13.48
C ARG A 83 -1.36 -0.56 12.88
N TYR A 84 -0.38 -1.16 12.22
CA TYR A 84 -0.54 -2.47 11.62
C TYR A 84 -0.60 -3.61 12.65
N ALA A 85 0.15 -3.50 13.73
CA ALA A 85 0.06 -4.42 14.87
C ALA A 85 -1.32 -4.31 15.55
N GLU A 86 -1.84 -3.09 15.75
CA GLU A 86 -3.15 -2.87 16.33
C GLU A 86 -4.27 -3.45 15.46
N ARG A 87 -4.23 -3.22 14.14
CA ARG A 87 -5.20 -3.80 13.19
C ARG A 87 -5.27 -5.32 13.25
N ARG A 88 -4.14 -6.00 13.45
CA ARG A 88 -4.07 -7.48 13.52
C ARG A 88 -4.71 -8.07 14.78
N ARG A 89 -4.99 -7.25 15.79
CA ARG A 89 -5.71 -7.68 16.99
C ARG A 89 -7.20 -7.89 16.73
N HIS A 90 -7.72 -7.50 15.55
CA HIS A 90 -9.13 -7.61 15.16
C HIS A 90 -10.10 -7.15 16.25
N ARG A 91 -9.72 -6.06 16.91
CA ARG A 91 -10.52 -5.39 17.93
C ARG A 91 -10.92 -4.00 17.46
N TYR A 92 -12.08 -3.54 17.89
CA TYR A 92 -12.63 -2.24 17.57
C TYR A 92 -13.21 -1.61 18.85
N PRO A 93 -13.04 -0.31 19.08
CA PRO A 93 -13.67 0.36 20.20
C PRO A 93 -15.18 0.47 19.96
N LEU A 94 -15.98 -0.01 20.90
CA LEU A 94 -17.44 0.06 20.86
C LEU A 94 -17.95 0.91 22.02
N PRO A 95 -18.93 1.81 21.79
CA PRO A 95 -19.57 2.53 22.89
C PRO A 95 -20.23 1.54 23.85
N ALA A 96 -19.93 1.63 25.16
CA ALA A 96 -20.45 0.70 26.15
C ALA A 96 -21.98 0.74 26.27
N GLU A 97 -22.58 1.89 25.99
CA GLU A 97 -24.03 2.12 26.08
C GLU A 97 -24.78 1.82 24.77
N ASP A 98 -24.07 1.72 23.63
CA ASP A 98 -24.65 1.52 22.30
C ASP A 98 -23.88 0.43 21.54
N LEU A 99 -24.04 -0.80 22.01
CA LEU A 99 -23.38 -1.95 21.41
C LEU A 99 -24.06 -2.34 20.08
N PRO A 100 -23.27 -2.60 19.03
CA PRO A 100 -23.80 -3.07 17.76
C PRO A 100 -24.42 -4.47 17.89
N PRO A 101 -25.32 -4.84 16.96
CA PRO A 101 -25.90 -6.17 16.96
C PRO A 101 -24.84 -7.24 16.67
N MET A 102 -24.67 -8.18 17.59
CA MET A 102 -23.73 -9.30 17.45
C MET A 102 -24.14 -10.22 16.31
N GLY A 103 -23.14 -10.72 15.57
CA GLY A 103 -23.36 -11.63 14.45
C GLY A 103 -24.03 -10.99 13.23
N ARG A 104 -24.29 -9.68 13.24
CA ARG A 104 -24.81 -8.94 12.08
C ARG A 104 -23.72 -8.09 11.43
N PRO A 105 -23.75 -7.93 10.09
CA PRO A 105 -22.80 -7.06 9.42
C PRO A 105 -23.10 -5.59 9.73
N VAL A 106 -22.07 -4.86 10.12
CA VAL A 106 -22.12 -3.43 10.49
C VAL A 106 -21.00 -2.70 9.76
N ALA A 107 -21.33 -1.53 9.20
CA ALA A 107 -20.34 -0.68 8.56
C ALA A 107 -19.52 0.07 9.63
N THR A 108 -18.20 0.01 9.50
CA THR A 108 -17.23 0.76 10.30
C THR A 108 -16.44 1.69 9.40
N GLU A 109 -16.06 2.86 9.89
CA GLU A 109 -15.32 3.83 9.09
C GLU A 109 -13.90 3.33 8.73
N GLN A 110 -13.24 2.63 9.64
CA GLN A 110 -11.85 2.19 9.45
C GLN A 110 -11.71 0.85 8.71
N TYR A 111 -12.65 -0.07 8.88
CA TYR A 111 -12.51 -1.45 8.41
C TYR A 111 -13.58 -1.88 7.41
N GLY A 112 -14.50 -0.98 7.05
CA GLY A 112 -15.63 -1.30 6.17
C GLY A 112 -16.66 -2.17 6.88
N VAL A 113 -17.32 -3.07 6.16
CA VAL A 113 -18.36 -3.93 6.74
C VAL A 113 -17.72 -5.11 7.49
N VAL A 114 -17.93 -5.15 8.80
CA VAL A 114 -17.43 -6.19 9.70
C VAL A 114 -18.59 -6.83 10.48
N VAL A 115 -18.35 -8.00 11.04
CA VAL A 115 -19.30 -8.67 11.94
C VAL A 115 -18.66 -8.74 13.32
N PHE A 116 -19.31 -8.13 14.31
CA PHE A 116 -18.88 -8.23 15.70
C PHE A 116 -19.25 -9.60 16.26
N THR A 117 -18.27 -10.26 16.87
CA THR A 117 -18.40 -11.63 17.39
C THR A 117 -18.53 -11.68 18.89
N ASP A 118 -17.88 -10.76 19.60
CA ASP A 118 -17.86 -10.73 21.06
C ASP A 118 -17.44 -9.35 21.59
N VAL A 119 -17.72 -9.08 22.87
CA VAL A 119 -17.29 -7.87 23.60
C VAL A 119 -16.59 -8.29 24.87
N SER A 120 -15.32 -7.90 25.04
CA SER A 120 -14.51 -8.35 26.17
C SER A 120 -14.86 -7.67 27.49
N GLY A 121 -15.54 -6.52 27.45
CA GLY A 121 -15.81 -5.67 28.62
C GLY A 121 -14.60 -4.89 29.13
N GLU A 122 -13.44 -5.03 28.49
CA GLU A 122 -12.23 -4.26 28.79
C GLU A 122 -12.40 -2.82 28.26
N VAL A 123 -12.25 -1.84 29.16
CA VAL A 123 -12.34 -0.41 28.81
C VAL A 123 -11.15 0.00 27.95
N VAL A 124 -11.43 0.72 26.87
CA VAL A 124 -10.42 1.27 25.96
C VAL A 124 -9.78 2.49 26.61
N GLU A 125 -8.47 2.46 26.78
CA GLU A 125 -7.74 3.61 27.28
C GLU A 125 -7.83 4.81 26.30
N PRO A 126 -8.17 6.03 26.78
CA PRO A 126 -8.31 7.21 25.93
C PRO A 126 -7.10 7.52 25.01
N PRO A 127 -5.83 7.34 25.44
CA PRO A 127 -4.68 7.54 24.56
C PRO A 127 -4.64 6.57 23.37
N VAL A 128 -5.07 5.31 23.57
CA VAL A 128 -5.13 4.29 22.51
C VAL A 128 -6.25 4.61 21.52
N LEU A 129 -7.40 5.06 22.04
CA LEU A 129 -8.52 5.52 21.22
C LEU A 129 -8.11 6.67 20.30
N ALA A 130 -7.49 7.72 20.87
CA ALA A 130 -7.03 8.89 20.12
C ALA A 130 -5.95 8.54 19.07
N ALA A 131 -5.05 7.60 19.38
CA ALA A 131 -3.95 7.23 18.48
C ALA A 131 -4.38 6.37 17.27
N PHE A 132 -5.34 5.46 17.46
CA PHE A 132 -5.67 4.44 16.47
C PHE A 132 -7.08 4.55 15.88
N ASN A 133 -8.05 5.07 16.64
CA ASN A 133 -9.46 5.17 16.22
C ASN A 133 -10.05 6.54 16.58
N PRO A 134 -9.45 7.68 16.17
CA PRO A 134 -9.90 9.02 16.57
C PRO A 134 -11.33 9.34 16.10
N HIS A 135 -11.78 8.70 15.01
CA HIS A 135 -13.13 8.86 14.46
C HIS A 135 -14.21 8.16 15.29
N ALA A 136 -13.83 7.12 16.05
CA ALA A 136 -14.78 6.41 16.90
C ALA A 136 -15.08 7.19 18.18
N MET A 137 -14.24 8.16 18.57
CA MET A 137 -14.32 8.90 19.82
C MET A 137 -15.48 9.91 19.83
N ARG A 138 -16.38 9.73 20.79
CA ARG A 138 -17.43 10.67 21.19
C ARG A 138 -17.19 10.98 22.66
N ALA A 139 -17.22 12.26 23.02
CA ALA A 139 -16.72 12.75 24.31
C ALA A 139 -17.48 12.20 25.54
N ASP A 140 -18.69 11.70 25.35
CA ASP A 140 -19.61 11.34 26.44
C ASP A 140 -19.75 9.83 26.66
N PHE A 141 -18.97 9.00 25.96
CA PHE A 141 -19.10 7.54 26.03
C PHE A 141 -17.84 6.87 26.55
N ASP A 142 -18.02 5.90 27.44
CA ASP A 142 -17.02 4.88 27.71
C ASP A 142 -16.96 3.90 26.53
N TYR A 143 -15.75 3.49 26.18
CA TYR A 143 -15.50 2.55 25.09
C TYR A 143 -15.02 1.22 25.64
N VAL A 144 -15.53 0.12 25.11
CA VAL A 144 -15.08 -1.24 25.39
C VAL A 144 -14.55 -1.91 24.13
N TRP A 145 -13.65 -2.88 24.27
CA TRP A 145 -13.16 -3.64 23.12
C TRP A 145 -14.19 -4.67 22.63
N GLY A 146 -14.57 -4.54 21.35
CA GLY A 146 -15.27 -5.58 20.59
C GLY A 146 -14.33 -6.35 19.67
N THR A 147 -14.49 -7.67 19.58
CA THR A 147 -13.81 -8.48 18.56
C THR A 147 -14.66 -8.57 17.30
N TRP A 148 -14.01 -8.57 16.14
CA TRP A 148 -14.70 -8.62 14.87
C TRP A 148 -14.03 -9.57 13.87
N ARG A 149 -14.82 -9.98 12.88
CA ARG A 149 -14.32 -10.66 11.67
C ARG A 149 -14.84 -9.97 10.43
N SER A 150 -14.17 -10.18 9.29
CA SER A 150 -14.70 -9.74 8.01
C SER A 150 -16.07 -10.40 7.74
N ALA A 151 -16.99 -9.63 7.17
CA ALA A 151 -18.25 -10.17 6.69
C ALA A 151 -17.98 -11.13 5.52
N THR A 152 -18.73 -12.23 5.49
CA THR A 152 -18.73 -13.17 4.35
C THR A 152 -19.45 -12.56 3.16
N LEU A 153 -19.20 -13.09 1.96
CA LEU A 153 -19.91 -12.63 0.75
C LEU A 153 -21.44 -12.75 0.90
N THR A 154 -21.93 -13.85 1.47
CA THR A 154 -23.37 -14.06 1.72
C THR A 154 -23.94 -13.00 2.66
N GLU A 155 -23.21 -12.65 3.72
CA GLU A 155 -23.60 -11.60 4.66
C GLU A 155 -23.64 -10.21 3.99
N LEU A 156 -22.66 -9.90 3.13
CA LEU A 156 -22.64 -8.65 2.37
C LEU A 156 -23.82 -8.57 1.41
N ILE A 157 -24.13 -9.64 0.68
CA ILE A 157 -25.27 -9.67 -0.25
C ILE A 157 -26.58 -9.42 0.49
N LYS A 158 -26.76 -9.98 1.70
CA LYS A 158 -27.95 -9.76 2.52
C LYS A 158 -28.13 -8.31 2.98
N THR A 159 -27.06 -7.52 3.01
CA THR A 159 -27.14 -6.09 3.37
C THR A 159 -27.46 -5.17 2.21
N TRP A 160 -27.47 -5.66 0.96
CA TRP A 160 -27.86 -4.82 -0.18
C TRP A 160 -29.35 -4.48 -0.07
N PRO A 161 -29.75 -3.19 -0.06
CA PRO A 161 -31.17 -2.84 -0.17
C PRO A 161 -31.77 -3.52 -1.40
N ALA A 162 -32.88 -4.24 -1.22
CA ALA A 162 -33.59 -4.83 -2.35
C ALA A 162 -33.83 -3.74 -3.39
N ARG A 163 -33.31 -3.93 -4.61
CA ARG A 163 -33.61 -3.04 -5.73
C ARG A 163 -35.08 -3.24 -6.05
N HIS A 164 -35.94 -2.39 -5.50
CA HIS A 164 -37.31 -2.18 -5.96
C HIS A 164 -37.29 -1.28 -7.20
#